data_AF-A0A9P5W187-F1
#
_entry.id   AF-A0A9P5W187-F1
#
_cell.length_a   1.000
_cell.length_b   1.000
_cell.length_c   1.000
_cell.angle_alpha   90.00
_cell.angle_beta   90.00
_cell.angle_gamma   90.00
#
_symmetry.space_group_name_H-M   'P 1'
#
loop_
_entity.id
_entity.type
_entity.pdbx_description
1 polymer ?
#
loop_
_entity_poly.entity_id
_entity_poly.type
_entity_poly.pdbx_seq_one_letter_code
_entity_poly.pdbx_strand_id
1 'polypeptide(L)'
;METSAEDVVGTPYNPTSPVVKLQYEGAVYDNSIRIMPDTTIQHLYHAAKSLASFSEDTVASLIRLDHQGELVTNPRLLKDGELLEIMKGSPENPIVVARIAQLQKESKALSGSSDESETPSGTIGGSKVSSVKGTLQFLHTVEKLKRTKRTGWLNHGVKPAESIADHMYRMSVMALLIDENTAGVNKNRCIKMAIVHDLAESLVGDITPYDGVTVEDKHTREKNAMHHLCHELLGWTAQAQEIFSLWEEYEVAATPEALLVKDFDKFEMIMQALEYEQSENTVLEDFFAGTRGKFKHPMVTAWVNELDAERAHSRSIKP
;
A
#
# COMPACT_ATOMS: atom_id res chain seq x y z
N MET A 1 -28.04 -21.71 -42.78
CA MET A 1 -26.95 -22.46 -43.42
C MET A 1 -25.95 -21.41 -43.86
N GLU A 2 -25.00 -21.06 -42.98
CA GLU A 2 -23.59 -21.54 -43.00
C GLU A 2 -22.81 -20.94 -44.19
N THR A 3 -21.61 -20.34 -44.10
CA THR A 3 -20.59 -20.06 -43.06
C THR A 3 -19.49 -19.16 -43.68
N SER A 4 -18.80 -18.35 -42.84
CA SER A 4 -17.36 -17.94 -42.82
C SER A 4 -16.64 -17.38 -44.08
N ALA A 5 -15.68 -16.44 -44.06
CA ALA A 5 -14.91 -15.72 -43.04
C ALA A 5 -14.34 -14.43 -43.69
N GLU A 6 -14.23 -13.32 -42.95
CA GLU A 6 -13.59 -12.08 -43.40
C GLU A 6 -12.34 -11.77 -42.56
N ASP A 7 -11.18 -11.75 -43.21
CA ASP A 7 -9.97 -11.07 -42.73
C ASP A 7 -9.86 -9.73 -43.49
N VAL A 8 -9.91 -8.60 -42.78
CA VAL A 8 -9.75 -7.26 -43.36
C VAL A 8 -8.41 -6.66 -42.93
N VAL A 9 -7.54 -6.47 -43.92
CA VAL A 9 -6.24 -5.79 -43.86
C VAL A 9 -6.44 -4.27 -43.94
N GLY A 10 -5.92 -3.51 -42.98
CA GLY A 10 -6.00 -2.04 -42.92
C GLY A 10 -5.02 -1.29 -43.83
N THR A 11 -5.43 -0.12 -44.31
CA THR A 11 -4.72 0.80 -45.22
C THR A 11 -3.72 1.76 -44.53
N PRO A 12 -2.77 2.40 -45.26
CA PRO A 12 -1.67 3.19 -44.67
C PRO A 12 -1.91 4.73 -44.61
N TYR A 13 -1.21 5.41 -43.68
CA TYR A 13 -1.39 6.81 -43.22
C TYR A 13 -0.42 7.84 -43.86
N ASN A 14 -0.79 9.14 -43.86
CA ASN A 14 -0.22 10.30 -44.57
C ASN A 14 0.54 11.29 -43.61
N PRO A 15 1.74 11.86 -43.92
CA PRO A 15 2.70 12.33 -42.91
C PRO A 15 2.92 13.87 -42.74
N THR A 16 1.91 14.75 -42.80
CA THR A 16 2.16 16.22 -42.79
C THR A 16 1.48 17.02 -41.67
N SER A 17 1.92 16.88 -40.41
CA SER A 17 1.61 17.82 -39.31
C SER A 17 2.89 18.27 -38.57
N PRO A 18 2.98 19.52 -38.08
CA PRO A 18 4.26 20.15 -37.74
C PRO A 18 4.78 19.77 -36.34
N VAL A 19 6.11 19.60 -36.23
CA VAL A 19 6.85 19.23 -35.01
C VAL A 19 7.49 20.46 -34.36
N VAL A 20 7.26 20.66 -33.06
CA VAL A 20 8.02 21.62 -32.22
C VAL A 20 9.34 20.96 -31.79
N LYS A 21 10.48 21.56 -32.12
CA LYS A 21 11.82 21.07 -31.75
C LYS A 21 12.28 21.69 -30.43
N LEU A 22 12.56 20.88 -29.43
CA LEU A 22 13.34 21.28 -28.25
C LEU A 22 14.76 20.71 -28.38
N GLN A 23 15.75 21.55 -28.10
CA GLN A 23 17.17 21.26 -28.30
C GLN A 23 17.87 21.21 -26.94
N TYR A 24 18.52 20.09 -26.60
CA TYR A 24 19.44 20.00 -25.48
C TYR A 24 20.60 19.05 -25.86
N GLU A 25 21.84 19.52 -25.65
CA GLU A 25 23.10 18.77 -25.77
C GLU A 25 23.26 17.82 -26.99
N GLY A 26 23.08 18.37 -28.20
CA GLY A 26 23.75 17.84 -29.39
C GLY A 26 23.25 16.50 -29.98
N ALA A 27 22.21 15.87 -29.43
CA ALA A 27 21.61 14.67 -30.02
C ALA A 27 20.22 14.97 -30.61
N VAL A 28 20.03 14.66 -31.89
CA VAL A 28 18.74 14.76 -32.59
C VAL A 28 17.98 13.45 -32.36
N TYR A 29 16.90 13.49 -31.59
CA TYR A 29 15.98 12.36 -31.44
C TYR A 29 14.82 12.50 -32.43
N ASP A 30 14.77 11.57 -33.39
CA ASP A 30 13.63 11.38 -34.29
C ASP A 30 12.55 10.57 -33.54
N ASN A 31 11.50 11.24 -33.09
CA ASN A 31 10.42 10.62 -32.31
C ASN A 31 9.26 10.24 -33.23
N SER A 32 9.27 8.99 -33.70
CA SER A 32 8.05 8.28 -34.07
C SER A 32 8.04 6.92 -33.38
N ILE A 33 7.62 6.87 -32.11
CA ILE A 33 7.35 5.60 -31.42
C ILE A 33 5.95 5.66 -30.79
N ARG A 34 5.09 4.77 -31.31
CA ARG A 34 3.75 4.43 -30.79
C ARG A 34 3.89 3.66 -29.47
N ILE A 35 2.95 3.89 -28.56
CA ILE A 35 2.86 3.27 -27.23
C ILE A 35 2.73 1.74 -27.33
N MET A 36 3.61 1.03 -26.62
CA MET A 36 3.62 -0.42 -26.36
C MET A 36 4.06 -0.69 -24.89
N PRO A 37 3.78 -1.88 -24.31
CA PRO A 37 3.70 -2.13 -22.86
C PRO A 37 5.02 -2.19 -22.06
N ASP A 38 6.11 -1.61 -22.55
CA ASP A 38 7.46 -1.74 -21.95
C ASP A 38 8.05 -0.40 -21.46
N THR A 39 7.18 0.53 -21.06
CA THR A 39 7.58 1.86 -20.56
C THR A 39 8.21 1.84 -19.17
N THR A 40 8.28 0.70 -18.49
CA THR A 40 8.82 0.59 -17.13
C THR A 40 10.35 0.53 -17.11
N ILE A 41 10.97 -0.16 -18.08
CA ILE A 41 12.42 -0.38 -18.13
C ILE A 41 13.17 0.91 -18.47
N GLN A 42 12.68 1.71 -19.43
CA GLN A 42 13.31 2.98 -19.78
C GLN A 42 13.16 4.05 -18.69
N HIS A 43 12.02 4.10 -17.98
CA HIS A 43 11.86 4.99 -16.84
C HIS A 43 12.74 4.59 -15.66
N LEU A 44 12.90 3.30 -15.38
CA LEU A 44 13.78 2.80 -14.32
C LEU A 44 15.26 2.96 -14.67
N TYR A 45 15.64 2.80 -15.94
CA TYR A 45 16.99 3.08 -16.42
C TYR A 45 17.32 4.59 -16.35
N HIS A 46 16.39 5.47 -16.74
CA HIS A 46 16.55 6.91 -16.57
C HIS A 46 16.53 7.35 -15.10
N ALA A 47 15.71 6.72 -14.25
CA ALA A 47 15.68 6.94 -12.81
C ALA A 47 16.97 6.45 -12.12
N ALA A 48 17.50 5.29 -12.52
CA ALA A 48 18.79 4.81 -12.04
C ALA A 48 19.94 5.72 -12.46
N LYS A 49 19.91 6.23 -13.70
CA LYS A 49 20.89 7.20 -14.21
C LYS A 49 20.79 8.56 -13.51
N SER A 50 19.65 8.85 -12.86
CA SER A 50 19.43 10.06 -12.06
C SER A 50 19.56 9.83 -10.54
N LEU A 51 20.12 8.72 -10.05
CA LEU A 51 20.27 8.37 -8.62
C LEU A 51 20.98 9.41 -7.72
N ALA A 52 21.45 10.54 -8.28
CA ALA A 52 21.78 11.75 -7.50
C ALA A 52 20.55 12.57 -7.04
N SER A 53 19.33 12.24 -7.50
CA SER A 53 18.10 13.01 -7.25
C SER A 53 17.04 12.29 -6.41
N PHE A 54 17.31 11.08 -5.93
CA PHE A 54 16.41 10.37 -5.01
C PHE A 54 16.80 10.60 -3.56
N SER A 55 15.82 10.67 -2.66
CA SER A 55 16.08 10.66 -1.22
C SER A 55 16.67 9.31 -0.79
N GLU A 56 17.53 9.33 0.23
CA GLU A 56 18.13 8.11 0.81
C GLU A 56 17.07 7.06 1.16
N ASP A 57 15.91 7.49 1.65
CA ASP A 57 14.78 6.62 2.00
C ASP A 57 14.21 5.84 0.80
N THR A 58 14.16 6.48 -0.37
CA THR A 58 13.64 5.84 -1.58
C THR A 58 14.58 4.73 -2.04
N VAL A 59 15.89 4.99 -2.02
CA VAL A 59 16.93 4.00 -2.35
C VAL A 59 16.95 2.88 -1.30
N ALA A 60 16.77 3.21 -0.02
CA ALA A 60 16.71 2.24 1.06
C ALA A 60 15.53 1.26 0.94
N SER A 61 14.42 1.68 0.33
CA SER A 61 13.25 0.81 0.12
C SER A 61 13.45 -0.24 -0.99
N LEU A 62 14.37 0.02 -1.93
CA LEU A 62 14.63 -0.80 -3.12
C LEU A 62 15.62 -1.94 -2.89
N ILE A 63 16.44 -1.85 -1.84
CA ILE A 63 17.53 -2.79 -1.53
C ILE A 63 17.21 -3.50 -0.22
N ARG A 64 17.11 -4.84 -0.26
CA ARG A 64 16.94 -5.67 0.93
C ARG A 64 18.05 -6.72 1.00
N LEU A 65 18.22 -7.35 2.16
CA LEU A 65 19.03 -8.55 2.31
C LEU A 65 18.10 -9.75 2.43
N ASP A 66 18.50 -10.88 1.84
CA ASP A 66 17.83 -12.15 2.07
C ASP A 66 18.24 -12.76 3.41
N HIS A 67 17.69 -13.94 3.69
CA HIS A 67 17.96 -14.69 4.91
C HIS A 67 19.41 -15.19 5.08
N GLN A 68 20.25 -15.15 4.04
CA GLN A 68 21.70 -15.40 4.12
C GLN A 68 22.51 -14.11 4.30
N GLY A 69 21.86 -12.94 4.25
CA GLY A 69 22.55 -11.65 4.23
C GLY A 69 23.06 -11.26 2.85
N GLU A 70 22.59 -11.93 1.79
CA GLU A 70 22.90 -11.59 0.41
C GLU A 70 21.93 -10.52 -0.11
N LEU A 71 22.41 -9.67 -1.02
CA LEU A 71 21.66 -8.52 -1.48
C LEU A 71 20.56 -8.95 -2.48
N VAL A 72 19.31 -8.60 -2.18
CA VAL A 72 18.14 -8.93 -3.01
C VAL A 72 17.28 -7.69 -3.28
N THR A 73 16.67 -7.68 -4.47
CA THR A 73 15.78 -6.61 -4.93
C THR A 73 14.33 -6.89 -4.61
N ASN A 74 13.49 -5.84 -4.55
CA ASN A 74 12.04 -6.03 -4.51
C ASN A 74 11.54 -6.51 -5.89
N PRO A 75 11.07 -7.77 -6.03
CA PRO A 75 10.74 -8.36 -7.33
C PRO A 75 9.48 -7.75 -7.98
N ARG A 76 8.77 -6.84 -7.28
CA ARG A 76 7.62 -6.10 -7.83
C ARG A 76 8.00 -4.77 -8.51
N LEU A 77 9.23 -4.31 -8.37
CA LEU A 77 9.70 -3.05 -8.98
C LEU A 77 10.72 -3.28 -10.10
N LEU A 78 11.51 -4.36 -10.02
CA LEU A 78 12.48 -4.80 -11.03
C LEU A 78 12.53 -6.33 -11.03
N LYS A 79 12.78 -6.96 -12.19
CA LYS A 79 13.04 -8.41 -12.20
C LYS A 79 14.40 -8.68 -11.58
N ASP A 80 14.49 -9.76 -10.80
CA ASP A 80 15.75 -10.22 -10.22
C ASP A 80 16.78 -10.45 -11.35
N GLY A 81 17.80 -9.60 -11.39
CA GLY A 81 18.84 -9.56 -12.44
C GLY A 81 19.08 -8.19 -13.06
N GLU A 82 18.04 -7.36 -13.22
CA GLU A 82 18.12 -6.08 -13.93
C GLU A 82 18.79 -4.98 -13.10
N LEU A 83 18.48 -4.88 -11.80
CA LEU A 83 19.22 -3.99 -10.90
C LEU A 83 20.65 -4.49 -10.67
N LEU A 84 20.88 -5.81 -10.71
CA LEU A 84 22.22 -6.37 -10.52
C LEU A 84 23.17 -5.94 -11.64
N GLU A 85 22.67 -5.84 -12.88
CA GLU A 85 23.37 -5.23 -14.03
C GLU A 85 23.59 -3.71 -13.84
N ILE A 86 22.58 -2.97 -13.36
CA ILE A 86 22.66 -1.53 -13.06
C ILE A 86 23.70 -1.24 -11.95
N MET A 87 23.73 -2.05 -10.90
CA MET A 87 24.66 -1.95 -9.78
C MET A 87 26.08 -2.37 -10.18
N LYS A 88 26.23 -3.39 -11.03
CA LYS A 88 27.52 -3.76 -11.64
C LYS A 88 28.09 -2.65 -12.53
N GLY A 89 27.22 -1.81 -13.11
CA GLY A 89 27.60 -0.64 -13.90
C GLY A 89 27.94 0.63 -13.10
N SER A 90 27.79 0.65 -11.77
CA SER A 90 28.11 1.81 -10.93
C SER A 90 28.59 1.42 -9.51
N PRO A 91 29.72 0.69 -9.40
CA PRO A 91 30.30 0.28 -8.12
C PRO A 91 30.78 1.44 -7.22
N GLU A 92 30.81 2.67 -7.73
CA GLU A 92 31.33 3.85 -7.03
C GLU A 92 30.24 4.80 -6.52
N ASN A 93 28.95 4.46 -6.63
CA ASN A 93 27.89 5.32 -6.12
C ASN A 93 27.93 5.38 -4.56
N PRO A 94 28.24 6.54 -3.95
CA PRO A 94 28.49 6.64 -2.51
C PRO A 94 27.29 6.24 -1.64
N ILE A 95 26.07 6.45 -2.13
CA ILE A 95 24.83 6.16 -1.40
C ILE A 95 24.61 4.64 -1.33
N VAL A 96 24.86 3.95 -2.45
CA VAL A 96 24.76 2.48 -2.53
C VAL A 96 25.82 1.82 -1.65
N VAL A 97 27.05 2.31 -1.69
CA VAL A 97 28.16 1.81 -0.85
C VAL A 97 27.87 2.02 0.64
N ALA A 98 27.38 3.21 1.02
CA ALA A 98 27.02 3.52 2.41
C ALA A 98 25.89 2.61 2.93
N ARG A 99 24.87 2.36 2.10
CA ARG A 99 23.75 1.49 2.49
C ARG A 99 24.16 0.03 2.63
N ILE A 100 24.99 -0.48 1.71
CA ILE A 100 25.55 -1.84 1.81
C ILE A 100 26.37 -1.99 3.10
N ALA A 101 27.24 -1.02 3.40
CA ALA A 101 28.05 -1.03 4.62
C ALA A 101 27.19 -1.00 5.90
N GLN A 102 26.10 -0.23 5.89
CA GLN A 102 25.15 -0.18 7.01
C GLN A 102 24.44 -1.54 7.21
N LEU A 103 23.90 -2.12 6.15
CA LEU A 103 23.20 -3.41 6.20
C LEU A 103 24.11 -4.56 6.66
N GLN A 104 25.37 -4.57 6.22
CA GLN A 104 26.39 -5.53 6.69
C GLN A 104 26.74 -5.34 8.18
N LYS A 105 26.74 -4.10 8.67
CA LYS A 105 26.97 -3.80 10.09
C LYS A 105 25.79 -4.22 10.96
N GLU A 106 24.57 -3.99 10.49
CA GLU A 106 23.33 -4.44 11.13
C GLU A 106 23.28 -5.97 11.20
N SER A 107 23.63 -6.67 10.11
CA SER A 107 23.74 -8.13 10.06
C SER A 107 24.80 -8.69 11.04
N LYS A 108 26.00 -8.08 11.10
CA LYS A 108 27.05 -8.48 12.05
C LYS A 108 26.68 -8.22 13.51
N ALA A 109 25.93 -7.15 13.80
CA ALA A 109 25.45 -6.87 15.14
C ALA A 109 24.43 -7.91 15.61
N LEU A 110 23.64 -8.47 14.69
CA LEU A 110 22.71 -9.58 14.94
C LEU A 110 23.43 -10.93 15.14
N SER A 111 24.61 -11.14 14.53
CA SER A 111 25.39 -12.39 14.69
C SER A 111 26.42 -12.36 15.84
N GLY A 112 26.66 -11.20 16.47
CA GLY A 112 27.72 -11.00 17.46
C GLY A 112 27.34 -11.25 18.93
N SER A 113 26.13 -11.76 19.21
CA SER A 113 25.66 -12.05 20.56
C SER A 113 25.33 -13.54 20.70
N SER A 114 26.36 -14.39 20.77
CA SER A 114 26.21 -15.78 21.19
C SER A 114 27.36 -16.17 22.09
N ASP A 115 27.08 -16.23 23.40
CA ASP A 115 27.91 -16.94 24.38
C ASP A 115 27.96 -18.43 24.00
N GLU A 116 29.15 -19.02 24.07
CA GLU A 116 29.42 -20.40 23.70
C GLU A 116 28.76 -21.39 24.68
N SER A 117 27.98 -22.35 24.17
CA SER A 117 28.12 -23.77 24.54
C SER A 117 27.15 -24.69 23.79
N GLU A 118 27.74 -25.77 23.28
CA GLU A 118 27.17 -27.05 22.86
C GLU A 118 26.30 -27.13 21.58
N THR A 119 26.95 -27.61 20.52
CA THR A 119 26.29 -28.28 19.37
C THR A 119 25.61 -29.59 19.82
N PRO A 120 24.50 -29.99 19.16
CA PRO A 120 24.71 -30.93 18.07
C PRO A 120 23.88 -30.66 16.80
N SER A 121 24.55 -30.88 15.67
CA SER A 121 24.07 -31.62 14.49
C SER A 121 22.77 -31.19 13.79
N GLY A 122 22.96 -30.36 12.76
CA GLY A 122 22.31 -30.44 11.45
C GLY A 122 20.82 -30.81 11.36
N THR A 123 19.98 -29.80 11.12
CA THR A 123 18.79 -29.93 10.25
C THR A 123 18.49 -28.56 9.61
N ILE A 124 18.05 -28.61 8.35
CA ILE A 124 17.83 -27.52 7.39
C ILE A 124 16.85 -26.45 7.92
N GLY A 125 17.10 -25.19 7.54
CA GLY A 125 16.41 -23.94 7.91
C GLY A 125 14.94 -24.04 8.35
N GLY A 126 14.72 -23.95 9.65
CA GLY A 126 13.39 -23.77 10.23
C GLY A 126 12.93 -22.32 10.11
N SER A 127 11.80 -22.09 9.44
CA SER A 127 11.12 -20.79 9.50
C SER A 127 10.84 -20.42 10.95
N LYS A 128 11.25 -19.22 11.38
CA LYS A 128 10.96 -18.71 12.73
C LYS A 128 9.44 -18.69 12.91
N VAL A 129 8.93 -19.42 13.90
CA VAL A 129 7.51 -19.45 14.27
C VAL A 129 7.30 -18.57 15.51
N SER A 130 6.20 -17.83 15.57
CA SER A 130 5.86 -17.01 16.72
C SER A 130 5.60 -17.91 17.94
N SER A 131 6.08 -17.50 19.11
CA SER A 131 5.76 -18.25 20.34
C SER A 131 4.25 -18.23 20.60
N VAL A 132 3.69 -19.31 21.15
CA VAL A 132 2.26 -19.40 21.49
C VAL A 132 1.83 -18.24 22.40
N LYS A 133 2.67 -17.88 23.37
CA LYS A 133 2.44 -16.73 24.26
C LYS A 133 2.34 -15.43 23.47
N GLY A 134 3.28 -15.18 22.56
CA GLY A 134 3.30 -14.00 21.70
C GLY A 134 2.10 -13.92 20.77
N THR A 135 1.70 -15.04 20.16
CA THR A 135 0.48 -15.12 19.35
C THR A 135 -0.78 -14.78 20.17
N LEU A 136 -0.93 -15.32 21.39
CA LEU A 136 -2.07 -14.97 22.24
C LEU A 136 -2.06 -13.50 22.64
N GLN A 137 -0.89 -12.94 22.98
CA GLN A 137 -0.76 -11.51 23.29
C GLN A 137 -1.11 -10.62 22.10
N PHE A 138 -0.69 -11.00 20.88
CA PHE A 138 -1.08 -10.33 19.65
C PHE A 138 -2.60 -10.35 19.49
N LEU A 139 -3.24 -11.52 19.59
CA LEU A 139 -4.70 -11.65 19.44
C LEU A 139 -5.49 -10.90 20.52
N HIS A 140 -5.02 -10.90 21.77
CA HIS A 140 -5.61 -10.07 22.84
C HIS A 140 -5.44 -8.57 22.57
N THR A 141 -4.39 -8.17 21.87
CA THR A 141 -4.19 -6.78 21.47
C THR A 141 -5.13 -6.41 20.34
N VAL A 142 -5.24 -7.25 19.30
CA VAL A 142 -6.18 -7.07 18.17
C VAL A 142 -7.64 -6.98 18.65
N GLU A 143 -8.03 -7.70 19.70
CA GLU A 143 -9.38 -7.61 20.29
C GLU A 143 -9.80 -6.17 20.62
N LYS A 144 -8.86 -5.31 21.01
CA LYS A 144 -9.14 -3.92 21.38
C LYS A 144 -9.85 -3.16 20.25
N LEU A 145 -9.60 -3.51 18.99
CA LEU A 145 -10.26 -2.92 17.82
C LEU A 145 -11.79 -3.14 17.81
N LYS A 146 -12.28 -4.21 18.47
CA LYS A 146 -13.72 -4.45 18.63
C LYS A 146 -14.38 -3.51 19.64
N ARG A 147 -13.58 -2.95 20.56
CA ARG A 147 -14.05 -2.09 21.65
C ARG A 147 -13.79 -0.62 21.39
N THR A 148 -12.76 -0.29 20.62
CA THR A 148 -12.48 1.07 20.20
C THR A 148 -13.50 1.48 19.14
N LYS A 149 -14.33 2.46 19.51
CA LYS A 149 -15.30 3.06 18.60
C LYS A 149 -14.61 4.11 17.74
N ARG A 150 -15.00 4.22 16.46
CA ARG A 150 -14.39 5.22 15.58
C ARG A 150 -14.69 6.63 16.11
N THR A 151 -13.62 7.37 16.38
CA THR A 151 -13.61 8.67 17.07
C THR A 151 -14.38 9.72 16.27
N GLY A 152 -14.32 9.66 14.93
CA GLY A 152 -15.08 10.54 14.05
C GLY A 152 -16.58 10.56 14.36
N TRP A 153 -17.19 9.39 14.57
CA TRP A 153 -18.62 9.26 14.89
C TRP A 153 -18.96 9.81 16.27
N LEU A 154 -18.12 9.50 17.27
CA LEU A 154 -18.30 9.99 18.64
C LEU A 154 -18.24 11.52 18.70
N ASN A 155 -17.31 12.13 17.96
CA ASN A 155 -17.16 13.58 17.87
C ASN A 155 -18.40 14.27 17.25
N HIS A 156 -19.20 13.54 16.47
CA HIS A 156 -20.46 14.01 15.89
C HIS A 156 -21.71 13.54 16.68
N GLY A 157 -21.52 13.02 17.89
CA GLY A 157 -22.61 12.62 18.78
C GLY A 157 -23.33 11.34 18.38
N VAL A 158 -22.81 10.56 17.42
CA VAL A 158 -23.36 9.26 17.03
C VAL A 158 -23.02 8.24 18.12
N LYS A 159 -24.02 7.89 18.93
CA LYS A 159 -23.85 6.96 20.06
C LYS A 159 -23.68 5.49 19.65
N PRO A 160 -24.41 4.95 18.65
CA PRO A 160 -24.18 3.59 18.19
C PRO A 160 -23.02 3.51 17.19
N ALA A 161 -21.93 4.24 17.47
CA ALA A 161 -20.73 4.24 16.64
C ALA A 161 -20.20 2.81 16.46
N GLU A 162 -19.83 2.50 15.22
CA GLU A 162 -19.15 1.26 14.87
C GLU A 162 -17.77 1.20 15.54
N SER A 163 -17.24 -0.01 15.69
CA SER A 163 -15.86 -0.23 16.08
C SER A 163 -14.91 -0.18 14.87
N ILE A 164 -13.61 0.02 15.11
CA ILE A 164 -12.60 -0.06 14.04
C ILE A 164 -12.63 -1.43 13.35
N ALA A 165 -12.92 -2.49 14.10
CA ALA A 165 -13.06 -3.83 13.53
C ALA A 165 -14.27 -3.97 12.58
N ASP A 166 -15.37 -3.25 12.83
CA ASP A 166 -16.56 -3.25 11.95
C ASP A 166 -16.22 -2.59 10.60
N HIS A 167 -15.54 -1.44 10.67
CA HIS A 167 -15.04 -0.70 9.50
C HIS A 167 -14.13 -1.59 8.62
N MET A 168 -13.07 -2.16 9.20
CA MET A 168 -12.14 -3.03 8.45
C MET A 168 -12.83 -4.29 7.90
N TYR A 169 -13.84 -4.83 8.60
CA TYR A 169 -14.62 -5.96 8.10
C TYR A 169 -15.37 -5.58 6.82
N ARG A 170 -16.12 -4.47 6.81
CA ARG A 170 -16.88 -4.08 5.62
C ARG A 170 -15.96 -3.69 4.46
N MET A 171 -14.82 -3.04 4.71
CA MET A 171 -13.78 -2.83 3.68
C MET A 171 -13.28 -4.14 3.08
N SER A 172 -13.07 -5.17 3.89
CA SER A 172 -12.64 -6.49 3.42
C SER A 172 -13.71 -7.15 2.55
N VAL A 173 -14.99 -6.97 2.89
CA VAL A 173 -16.12 -7.40 2.06
C VAL A 173 -16.16 -6.63 0.74
N MET A 174 -15.93 -5.32 0.74
CA MET A 174 -15.84 -4.52 -0.48
C MET A 174 -14.70 -5.01 -1.40
N ALA A 175 -13.55 -5.36 -0.82
CA ALA A 175 -12.43 -5.92 -1.58
C ALA A 175 -12.77 -7.28 -2.23
N LEU A 176 -13.66 -8.09 -1.68
CA LEU A 176 -14.12 -9.33 -2.33
C LEU A 176 -14.85 -9.06 -3.65
N LEU A 177 -15.49 -7.89 -3.79
CA LEU A 177 -16.26 -7.48 -4.96
C LEU A 177 -15.40 -7.03 -6.15
N ILE A 178 -14.08 -6.92 -5.97
CA ILE A 178 -13.15 -6.59 -7.05
C ILE A 178 -13.27 -7.64 -8.17
N ASP A 179 -13.43 -7.22 -9.42
CA ASP A 179 -13.22 -8.10 -10.56
C ASP A 179 -11.76 -7.97 -11.03
N GLU A 180 -10.95 -9.00 -10.77
CA GLU A 180 -9.51 -8.99 -11.08
C GLU A 180 -9.25 -8.87 -12.60
N ASN A 181 -10.21 -9.24 -13.45
CA ASN A 181 -10.07 -9.15 -14.90
C ASN A 181 -10.12 -7.70 -15.40
N THR A 182 -10.72 -6.79 -14.63
CA THR A 182 -11.02 -5.43 -15.07
C THR A 182 -10.36 -4.37 -14.18
N ALA A 183 -10.09 -4.68 -12.91
CA ALA A 183 -9.53 -3.73 -11.96
C ALA A 183 -7.99 -3.60 -12.05
N GLY A 184 -7.29 -4.59 -12.61
CA GLY A 184 -5.82 -4.54 -12.73
C GLY A 184 -5.08 -4.55 -11.38
N VAL A 185 -5.71 -5.10 -10.33
CA VAL A 185 -5.17 -5.19 -8.97
C VAL A 185 -5.33 -6.61 -8.42
N ASN A 186 -4.49 -7.00 -7.47
CA ASN A 186 -4.60 -8.29 -6.78
C ASN A 186 -5.66 -8.23 -5.65
N LYS A 187 -6.78 -8.93 -5.84
CA LYS A 187 -7.90 -8.95 -4.87
C LYS A 187 -7.46 -9.42 -3.49
N ASN A 188 -6.72 -10.54 -3.43
CA ASN A 188 -6.27 -11.12 -2.16
C ASN A 188 -5.35 -10.18 -1.39
N ARG A 189 -4.53 -9.39 -2.09
CA ARG A 189 -3.71 -8.35 -1.48
C ARG A 189 -4.58 -7.22 -0.91
N CYS A 190 -5.57 -6.73 -1.65
CA CYS A 190 -6.50 -5.71 -1.16
C CYS A 190 -7.27 -6.18 0.09
N ILE A 191 -7.74 -7.43 0.11
CA ILE A 191 -8.42 -8.02 1.28
C ILE A 191 -7.47 -8.03 2.49
N LYS A 192 -6.26 -8.58 2.32
CA LYS A 192 -5.29 -8.65 3.42
C LYS A 192 -4.92 -7.25 3.93
N MET A 193 -4.75 -6.28 3.02
CA MET A 193 -4.43 -4.91 3.38
C MET A 193 -5.58 -4.25 4.16
N ALA A 194 -6.82 -4.40 3.72
CA ALA A 194 -8.00 -3.89 4.43
C ALA A 194 -8.09 -4.43 5.86
N ILE A 195 -7.74 -5.71 6.09
CA ILE A 195 -7.75 -6.35 7.42
C ILE A 195 -6.68 -5.78 8.37
N VAL A 196 -5.56 -5.25 7.86
CA VAL A 196 -4.39 -4.88 8.69
C VAL A 196 -4.10 -3.38 8.75
N HIS A 197 -4.76 -2.56 7.92
CA HIS A 197 -4.36 -1.16 7.76
C HIS A 197 -4.49 -0.33 9.05
N ASP A 198 -5.54 -0.55 9.85
CA ASP A 198 -5.74 0.10 11.15
C ASP A 198 -5.31 -0.78 12.34
N LEU A 199 -4.50 -1.82 12.12
CA LEU A 199 -4.09 -2.72 13.19
C LEU A 199 -3.31 -1.99 14.31
N ALA A 200 -2.58 -0.93 13.95
CA ALA A 200 -1.86 -0.05 14.87
C ALA A 200 -2.78 0.61 15.92
N GLU A 201 -4.02 0.91 15.55
CA GLU A 201 -5.00 1.59 16.40
C GLU A 201 -5.45 0.75 17.61
N SER A 202 -5.16 -0.56 17.58
CA SER A 202 -5.29 -1.44 18.75
C SER A 202 -4.43 -0.98 19.94
N LEU A 203 -3.38 -0.19 19.69
CA LEU A 203 -2.48 0.36 20.69
C LEU A 203 -2.55 1.89 20.79
N VAL A 204 -2.69 2.58 19.65
CA VAL A 204 -2.63 4.05 19.63
C VAL A 204 -4.00 4.73 19.72
N GLY A 205 -5.09 3.98 19.51
CA GLY A 205 -6.45 4.52 19.36
C GLY A 205 -6.71 5.10 17.96
N ASP A 206 -7.97 5.40 17.64
CA ASP A 206 -8.36 6.06 16.38
C ASP A 206 -8.08 7.56 16.50
N ILE A 207 -6.94 7.99 15.95
CA ILE A 207 -6.47 9.38 15.96
C ILE A 207 -7.04 10.11 14.74
N THR A 208 -7.83 11.15 15.01
CA THR A 208 -8.50 11.97 13.99
C THR A 208 -7.73 13.26 13.68
N PRO A 209 -8.06 13.94 12.57
CA PRO A 209 -7.50 15.26 12.26
C PRO A 209 -7.78 16.34 13.32
N TYR A 210 -8.73 16.12 14.23
CA TYR A 210 -9.14 17.07 15.26
C TYR A 210 -8.36 16.91 16.58
N ASP A 211 -7.58 15.84 16.73
CA ASP A 211 -6.85 15.53 17.98
C ASP A 211 -5.55 16.32 18.17
N GLY A 212 -5.22 17.22 17.22
CA GLY A 212 -4.02 18.05 17.29
C GLY A 212 -2.69 17.27 17.17
N VAL A 213 -2.75 16.02 16.70
CA VAL A 213 -1.58 15.18 16.39
C VAL A 213 -1.16 15.45 14.95
N THR A 214 0.13 15.72 14.74
CA THR A 214 0.68 15.92 13.39
C THR A 214 0.65 14.62 12.59
N VAL A 215 0.71 14.71 11.26
CA VAL A 215 0.75 13.52 10.39
C VAL A 215 2.01 12.69 10.70
N GLU A 216 3.13 13.36 10.93
CA GLU A 216 4.42 12.74 11.27
C GLU A 216 4.39 12.03 12.62
N ASP A 217 3.77 12.65 13.64
CA ASP A 217 3.60 12.05 14.95
C ASP A 217 2.64 10.86 14.90
N LYS A 218 1.53 10.96 14.16
CA LYS A 218 0.59 9.85 13.96
C LYS A 218 1.32 8.67 13.32
N HIS A 219 2.01 8.90 12.20
CA HIS A 219 2.76 7.87 11.51
C HIS A 219 3.83 7.23 12.39
N THR A 220 4.56 8.02 13.19
CA THR A 220 5.58 7.50 14.11
C THR A 220 4.97 6.61 15.19
N ARG A 221 3.84 7.03 15.80
CA ARG A 221 3.15 6.23 16.82
C ARG A 221 2.64 4.91 16.23
N GLU A 222 2.04 4.95 15.05
CA GLU A 222 1.50 3.77 14.39
C GLU A 222 2.60 2.81 13.94
N LYS A 223 3.71 3.33 13.42
CA LYS A 223 4.89 2.53 13.07
C LYS A 223 5.46 1.81 14.28
N ASN A 224 5.57 2.50 15.42
CA ASN A 224 6.03 1.89 16.68
C ASN A 224 5.06 0.82 17.17
N ALA A 225 3.74 1.05 17.08
CA ALA A 225 2.73 0.06 17.42
C ALA A 225 2.83 -1.18 16.52
N MET A 226 2.99 -1.01 15.21
CA MET A 226 3.16 -2.11 14.27
C MET A 226 4.47 -2.87 14.49
N HIS A 227 5.55 -2.17 14.85
CA HIS A 227 6.80 -2.80 15.25
C HIS A 227 6.61 -3.67 16.50
N HIS A 228 5.94 -3.17 17.54
CA HIS A 228 5.63 -3.97 18.73
C HIS A 228 4.80 -5.22 18.38
N LEU A 229 3.73 -5.06 17.60
CA LEU A 229 2.87 -6.17 17.18
C LEU A 229 3.64 -7.23 16.37
N CYS A 230 4.39 -6.81 15.35
CA CYS A 230 5.02 -7.72 14.40
C CYS A 230 6.37 -8.26 14.88
N HIS A 231 7.17 -7.41 15.53
CA HIS A 231 8.53 -7.77 15.97
C HIS A 231 8.52 -8.39 17.37
N GLU A 232 7.95 -7.72 18.36
CA GLU A 232 8.02 -8.17 19.75
C GLU A 232 7.03 -9.30 20.06
N LEU A 233 5.77 -9.15 19.64
CA LEU A 233 4.74 -10.17 19.93
C LEU A 233 4.82 -11.35 18.97
N LEU A 234 4.93 -11.09 17.66
CA LEU A 234 5.00 -12.15 16.66
C LEU A 234 6.42 -12.63 16.34
N GLY A 235 7.46 -12.01 16.90
CA GLY A 235 8.84 -12.48 16.72
C GLY A 235 9.42 -12.28 15.33
N TRP A 236 8.81 -11.41 14.51
CA TRP A 236 9.22 -11.11 13.13
C TRP A 236 9.26 -12.32 12.21
N THR A 237 8.29 -13.23 12.33
CA THR A 237 8.11 -14.33 11.38
C THR A 237 7.80 -13.83 9.96
N ALA A 238 7.81 -14.74 8.98
CA ALA A 238 7.38 -14.41 7.62
C ALA A 238 5.96 -13.81 7.57
N GLN A 239 5.03 -14.31 8.40
CA GLN A 239 3.67 -13.79 8.50
C GLN A 239 3.64 -12.39 9.13
N ALA A 240 4.45 -12.15 10.16
CA ALA A 240 4.56 -10.83 10.78
C ALA A 240 5.15 -9.79 9.82
N GLN A 241 6.14 -10.20 9.02
CA GLN A 241 6.72 -9.37 7.97
C GLN A 241 5.71 -9.05 6.86
N GLU A 242 4.86 -10.01 6.48
CA GLU A 242 3.77 -9.76 5.52
C GLU A 242 2.79 -8.72 6.07
N ILE A 243 2.37 -8.84 7.33
CA ILE A 243 1.47 -7.87 8.00
C ILE A 243 2.10 -6.48 8.01
N PHE A 244 3.35 -6.36 8.48
CA PHE A 244 4.04 -5.07 8.54
C PHE A 244 4.20 -4.45 7.14
N SER A 245 4.56 -5.25 6.14
CA SER A 245 4.75 -4.77 4.76
C SER A 245 3.44 -4.31 4.12
N LEU A 246 2.31 -4.98 4.40
CA LEU A 246 0.99 -4.56 3.93
C LEU A 246 0.56 -3.23 4.56
N TRP A 247 0.78 -3.07 5.87
CA TRP A 247 0.53 -1.82 6.57
C TRP A 247 1.39 -0.68 6.02
N GLU A 248 2.69 -0.90 5.85
CA GLU A 248 3.61 0.11 5.32
C GLU A 248 3.22 0.51 3.89
N GLU A 249 2.87 -0.46 3.03
CA GLU A 249 2.41 -0.21 1.66
C GLU A 249 1.14 0.65 1.61
N TYR A 250 0.19 0.40 2.52
CA TYR A 250 -1.01 1.22 2.66
C TYR A 250 -0.67 2.66 3.07
N GLU A 251 0.20 2.82 4.08
CA GLU A 251 0.57 4.12 4.63
C GLU A 251 1.26 5.02 3.59
N VAL A 252 2.18 4.47 2.81
CA VAL A 252 2.88 5.24 1.77
C VAL A 252 2.09 5.35 0.46
N ALA A 253 0.95 4.67 0.34
CA ALA A 253 0.10 4.63 -0.86
C ALA A 253 0.88 4.30 -2.15
N ALA A 254 1.80 3.33 -2.08
CA ALA A 254 2.78 3.08 -3.15
C ALA A 254 2.28 2.19 -4.31
N THR A 255 1.16 1.48 -4.14
CA THR A 255 0.67 0.49 -5.12
C THR A 255 -0.76 0.77 -5.56
N PRO A 256 -1.18 0.27 -6.74
CA PRO A 256 -2.58 0.29 -7.16
C PRO A 256 -3.52 -0.32 -6.11
N GLU A 257 -3.10 -1.40 -5.45
CA GLU A 257 -3.83 -2.01 -4.33
C GLU A 257 -4.00 -1.04 -3.16
N ALA A 258 -2.92 -0.37 -2.72
CA ALA A 258 -2.99 0.61 -1.64
C ALA A 258 -3.88 1.81 -1.96
N LEU A 259 -3.80 2.31 -3.19
CA LEU A 259 -4.65 3.39 -3.66
C LEU A 259 -6.13 2.98 -3.66
N LEU A 260 -6.44 1.76 -4.12
CA LEU A 260 -7.80 1.23 -4.09
C LEU A 260 -8.30 1.03 -2.65
N VAL A 261 -7.48 0.49 -1.75
CA VAL A 261 -7.86 0.29 -0.35
C VAL A 261 -8.05 1.63 0.37
N LYS A 262 -7.25 2.66 0.06
CA LYS A 262 -7.48 4.04 0.53
C LYS A 262 -8.80 4.60 0.00
N ASP A 263 -9.22 4.25 -1.21
CA ASP A 263 -10.54 4.64 -1.73
C ASP A 263 -11.67 3.88 -1.03
N PHE A 264 -11.48 2.60 -0.70
CA PHE A 264 -12.42 1.84 0.12
C PHE A 264 -12.57 2.41 1.53
N ASP A 265 -11.48 2.78 2.19
CA ASP A 265 -11.51 3.42 3.53
C ASP A 265 -12.44 4.66 3.53
N LYS A 266 -12.22 5.57 2.57
CA LYS A 266 -13.06 6.78 2.42
C LYS A 266 -14.50 6.45 2.04
N PHE A 267 -14.71 5.48 1.15
CA PHE A 267 -16.05 5.12 0.67
C PHE A 267 -16.88 4.48 1.77
N GLU A 268 -16.29 3.53 2.50
CA GLU A 268 -16.91 2.86 3.62
C GLU A 268 -17.35 3.89 4.66
N MET A 269 -16.50 4.88 4.96
CA MET A 269 -16.82 5.98 5.88
C MET A 269 -18.04 6.79 5.42
N ILE A 270 -18.13 7.21 4.14
CA ILE A 270 -19.30 7.99 3.68
C ILE A 270 -20.57 7.14 3.53
N MET A 271 -20.43 5.85 3.24
CA MET A 271 -21.54 4.90 3.25
C MET A 271 -22.11 4.78 4.67
N GLN A 272 -21.24 4.60 5.67
CA GLN A 272 -21.64 4.57 7.08
C GLN A 272 -22.28 5.90 7.52
N ALA A 273 -21.77 7.03 7.03
CA ALA A 273 -22.35 8.34 7.31
C ALA A 273 -23.80 8.43 6.81
N LEU A 274 -24.10 7.97 5.58
CA LEU A 274 -25.48 7.95 5.08
C LEU A 274 -26.39 7.09 5.96
N GLU A 275 -25.93 5.89 6.33
CA GLU A 275 -26.69 4.97 7.18
C GLU A 275 -27.00 5.60 8.55
N TYR A 276 -26.05 6.33 9.15
CA TYR A 276 -26.29 7.08 10.39
C TYR A 276 -27.16 8.32 10.20
N GLU A 277 -27.08 9.05 9.08
CA GLU A 277 -28.04 10.14 8.79
C GLU A 277 -29.50 9.62 8.73
N GLN A 278 -29.67 8.38 8.29
CA GLN A 278 -30.97 7.70 8.22
C GLN A 278 -31.41 7.17 9.59
N SER A 279 -30.55 6.45 10.33
CA SER A 279 -30.92 5.80 11.59
C SER A 279 -30.97 6.75 12.78
N GLU A 280 -30.03 7.71 12.87
CA GLU A 280 -29.89 8.61 14.02
C GLU A 280 -30.52 9.98 13.78
N ASN A 281 -31.10 10.21 12.59
CA ASN A 281 -31.66 11.49 12.16
C ASN A 281 -30.71 12.68 12.39
N THR A 282 -29.44 12.49 12.03
CA THR A 282 -28.37 13.50 12.11
C THR A 282 -27.96 13.99 10.71
N VAL A 283 -27.10 14.99 10.65
CA VAL A 283 -26.47 15.49 9.42
C VAL A 283 -24.96 15.35 9.55
N LEU A 284 -24.35 14.60 8.63
CA LEU A 284 -22.93 14.24 8.65
C LEU A 284 -22.23 14.75 7.38
N GLU A 285 -22.60 15.95 6.95
CA GLU A 285 -22.09 16.57 5.71
C GLU A 285 -20.58 16.72 5.68
N ASP A 286 -19.93 16.92 6.82
CA ASP A 286 -18.48 17.10 6.90
C ASP A 286 -17.71 15.87 6.38
N PHE A 287 -18.26 14.66 6.55
CA PHE A 287 -17.66 13.43 6.00
C PHE A 287 -17.72 13.38 4.47
N PHE A 288 -18.85 13.78 3.89
CA PHE A 288 -19.01 13.87 2.43
C PHE A 288 -18.17 15.01 1.85
N ALA A 289 -18.23 16.20 2.45
CA ALA A 289 -17.43 17.34 2.03
C ALA A 289 -15.92 17.03 2.10
N GLY A 290 -15.49 16.33 3.15
CA GLY A 290 -14.11 15.91 3.36
C GLY A 290 -13.57 14.91 2.33
N THR A 291 -14.43 14.22 1.57
CA THR A 291 -14.03 13.19 0.59
C THR A 291 -14.24 13.59 -0.86
N ARG A 292 -14.92 14.71 -1.15
CA ARG A 292 -15.12 15.23 -2.52
C ARG A 292 -13.81 15.33 -3.30
N GLY A 293 -13.79 14.72 -4.50
CA GLY A 293 -12.64 14.74 -5.41
C GLY A 293 -11.43 13.89 -4.98
N LYS A 294 -11.55 13.14 -3.87
CA LYS A 294 -10.44 12.30 -3.36
C LYS A 294 -10.41 10.88 -3.91
N PHE A 295 -11.54 10.37 -4.41
CA PHE A 295 -11.62 9.05 -5.04
C PHE A 295 -10.89 9.02 -6.38
N LYS A 296 -10.09 7.98 -6.62
CA LYS A 296 -9.23 7.84 -7.80
C LYS A 296 -9.61 6.65 -8.67
N HIS A 297 -10.05 5.54 -8.06
CA HIS A 297 -10.34 4.32 -8.78
C HIS A 297 -11.73 4.39 -9.46
N PRO A 298 -11.85 4.14 -10.77
CA PRO A 298 -13.11 4.30 -11.52
C PRO A 298 -14.29 3.52 -10.94
N MET A 299 -14.05 2.28 -10.47
CA MET A 299 -15.07 1.46 -9.82
C MET A 299 -15.64 2.14 -8.56
N VAL A 300 -14.78 2.70 -7.70
CA VAL A 300 -15.23 3.35 -6.45
C VAL A 300 -15.90 4.67 -6.78
N THR A 301 -15.40 5.43 -7.76
CA THR A 301 -16.07 6.64 -8.24
C THR A 301 -17.50 6.35 -8.72
N ALA A 302 -17.73 5.23 -9.41
CA ALA A 302 -19.07 4.82 -9.80
C ALA A 302 -19.98 4.55 -8.59
N TRP A 303 -19.46 3.88 -7.55
CA TRP A 303 -20.22 3.63 -6.31
C TRP A 303 -20.54 4.92 -5.56
N VAL A 304 -19.58 5.86 -5.48
CA VAL A 304 -19.78 7.18 -4.84
C VAL A 304 -20.89 7.95 -5.52
N ASN A 305 -20.93 7.97 -6.86
CA ASN A 305 -21.98 8.66 -7.61
C ASN A 305 -23.37 8.10 -7.30
N GLU A 306 -23.50 6.78 -7.16
CA GLU A 306 -24.76 6.13 -6.80
C GLU A 306 -25.15 6.47 -5.36
N LEU A 307 -24.21 6.41 -4.42
CA LEU A 307 -24.44 6.76 -3.01
C LEU A 307 -24.86 8.22 -2.85
N ASP A 308 -24.23 9.14 -3.59
CA ASP A 308 -24.59 10.56 -3.60
C ASP A 308 -26.02 10.78 -4.14
N ALA A 309 -26.42 10.03 -5.18
CA ALA A 309 -27.77 10.06 -5.71
C ALA A 309 -28.80 9.53 -4.69
N GLU A 310 -28.51 8.41 -4.03
CA GLU A 310 -29.33 7.85 -2.95
C GLU A 310 -29.50 8.85 -1.80
N ARG A 311 -28.39 9.46 -1.36
CA ARG A 311 -28.40 10.48 -0.31
C ARG A 311 -29.23 11.69 -0.69
N ALA A 312 -29.08 12.22 -1.91
CA ALA A 312 -29.88 13.34 -2.40
C ALA A 312 -31.38 13.01 -2.41
N HIS A 313 -31.74 11.79 -2.85
CA HIS A 313 -33.12 11.33 -2.85
C HIS A 313 -33.70 11.23 -1.43
N SER A 314 -32.97 10.62 -0.49
CA SER A 314 -33.41 10.48 0.90
C SER A 314 -33.67 11.83 1.59
N ARG A 315 -32.87 12.85 1.28
CA ARG A 315 -33.05 14.22 1.78
C ARG A 315 -34.25 14.93 1.16
N SER A 316 -34.62 14.60 -0.09
CA SER A 316 -35.79 15.18 -0.75
C SER A 316 -37.13 14.67 -0.21
N ILE A 317 -37.13 13.51 0.47
CA ILE A 317 -38.34 12.86 1.00
C ILE A 317 -38.59 13.22 2.48
N LYS A 318 -37.56 13.65 3.23
CA LYS A 318 -37.74 14.09 4.62
C LYS A 318 -38.59 15.39 4.65
N PRO A 319 -39.79 15.36 5.28
CA PRO A 319 -40.77 16.46 5.26
C PRO A 319 -40.36 17.69 6.08
#